data_AF-A0A381UFZ2-F1
#
_entry.id   AF-A0A381UFZ2-F1
#
_cell.length_a   1.000
_cell.length_b   1.000
_cell.length_c   1.000
_cell.angle_alpha   90.00
_cell.angle_beta   90.00
_cell.angle_gamma   90.00
#
_symmetry.space_group_name_H-M   'P 1'
#
loop_
_entity.id
_entity.type
_entity.pdbx_description
1 polymer ?
#
loop_
_entity_poly.entity_id
_entity_poly.type
_entity_poly.pdbx_seq_one_letter_code
_entity_poly.pdbx_strand_id
1 'polypeptide(L)'
;MHAYALKDPVWFALHSKEQTHFQEDENLDLGQFCIMCHSPIAFLTNAIPDPASLTLESSSELSSQIREGITCSSCHAVTYASPTTNVNSNEGTLESMEYFFHTDTVNHIKYGPIEDPITSSYHQSEFNPLYSKSEYCMGCHNLTIDGIGAEMTFDEWSGTAYQAMGFECQTCHMQSYSGYAVDTTIVQGAPIRDNLHRHNFAGIDQALTDFEEGDAQAEAIYQLLSTAADIAIVSEVPQYIYESDTLLVQIGITNNAGHNLPTGVTFSRQLWLEVLVNSGENTFYKSGHLNNNKDLYDFYIDPLEEEDPDLIIFNTVLYDAEGDSGLRNVSVERMAYMSDYTIPTNGSKIVTYEIPIPENMSNSLNFSARLRFRALPPFFLRELVPEADETKLTIFDIDSTSIVIPVMQNN
;
A
#
# COMPACT_ATOMS: atom_id res chain seq x y z
N MET A 1 3.52 8.91 5.28
CA MET A 1 4.18 8.11 4.23
C MET A 1 5.00 8.97 3.26
N HIS A 2 4.40 9.97 2.60
CA HIS A 2 5.07 10.83 1.61
C HIS A 2 6.41 11.50 2.04
N ALA A 3 6.49 12.03 3.27
CA ALA A 3 7.72 12.65 3.80
C ALA A 3 8.87 11.65 4.07
N TYR A 4 8.62 10.35 3.90
CA TYR A 4 9.59 9.26 4.08
C TYR A 4 10.03 8.64 2.74
N ALA A 5 9.51 9.13 1.61
CA ALA A 5 9.71 8.54 0.29
C ALA A 5 11.19 8.47 -0.17
N LEU A 6 12.06 9.34 0.34
CA LEU A 6 13.51 9.33 0.08
C LEU A 6 14.34 9.08 1.36
N LYS A 7 13.77 8.34 2.31
CA LYS A 7 14.43 7.93 3.57
C LYS A 7 14.24 6.44 3.87
N ASP A 8 13.38 5.77 3.12
CA ASP A 8 13.07 4.37 3.31
C ASP A 8 14.23 3.48 2.83
N PRO A 9 14.87 2.68 3.72
CA PRO A 9 15.94 1.77 3.33
C PRO A 9 15.50 0.72 2.30
N VAL A 10 14.23 0.29 2.31
CA VAL A 10 13.69 -0.65 1.32
C VAL A 10 13.67 0.00 -0.07
N TRP A 11 13.27 1.27 -0.16
CA TRP A 11 13.32 2.01 -1.42
C TRP A 11 14.74 2.11 -1.96
N PHE A 12 15.73 2.47 -1.13
CA PHE A 12 17.13 2.56 -1.58
C PHE A 12 17.65 1.19 -2.03
N ALA A 13 17.32 0.10 -1.33
CA ALA A 13 17.75 -1.24 -1.71
C ALA A 13 17.17 -1.67 -3.07
N LEU A 14 15.87 -1.42 -3.31
CA LEU A 14 15.22 -1.70 -4.58
C LEU A 14 15.76 -0.81 -5.71
N HIS A 15 15.90 0.50 -5.45
CA HIS A 15 16.49 1.44 -6.38
C HIS A 15 17.90 1.00 -6.81
N SER A 16 18.80 0.70 -5.86
CA SER A 16 20.14 0.23 -6.19
C SER A 16 20.12 -1.10 -6.95
N LYS A 17 19.25 -2.05 -6.56
CA LYS A 17 19.11 -3.34 -7.24
C LYS A 17 18.74 -3.16 -8.71
N GLU A 18 17.73 -2.36 -9.01
CA GLU A 18 17.26 -2.17 -10.39
C GLU A 18 18.23 -1.29 -11.20
N GLN A 19 18.86 -0.27 -10.60
CA GLN A 19 19.93 0.48 -11.27
C GLN A 19 21.08 -0.43 -11.72
N THR A 20 21.53 -1.34 -10.84
CA THR A 20 22.57 -2.32 -11.20
C THR A 20 22.10 -3.27 -12.29
N HIS A 21 20.89 -3.81 -12.20
CA HIS A 21 20.36 -4.74 -13.21
C HIS A 21 20.28 -4.10 -14.60
N PHE A 22 19.68 -2.90 -14.72
CA PHE A 22 19.59 -2.21 -16.01
C PHE A 22 20.97 -1.90 -16.60
N GLN A 23 21.93 -1.53 -15.76
CA GLN A 23 23.30 -1.24 -16.19
C GLN A 23 24.05 -2.50 -16.64
N GLU A 24 23.97 -3.60 -15.89
CA GLU A 24 24.78 -4.81 -16.12
C GLU A 24 24.15 -5.77 -17.14
N ASP A 25 22.82 -5.93 -17.12
CA ASP A 25 22.10 -6.96 -17.86
C ASP A 25 21.40 -6.42 -19.12
N GLU A 26 20.85 -5.20 -19.04
CA GLU A 26 20.11 -4.60 -20.17
C GLU A 26 20.94 -3.60 -20.99
N ASN A 27 22.07 -3.14 -20.45
CA ASN A 27 22.88 -2.06 -21.04
C ASN A 27 22.02 -0.81 -21.32
N LEU A 28 21.10 -0.51 -20.39
CA LEU A 28 20.23 0.65 -20.37
C LEU A 28 20.48 1.46 -19.09
N ASP A 29 20.26 2.77 -19.15
CA ASP A 29 20.31 3.65 -17.99
C ASP A 29 18.89 3.85 -17.47
N LEU A 30 18.60 3.33 -16.28
CA LEU A 30 17.30 3.50 -15.63
C LEU A 30 17.06 4.97 -15.21
N GLY A 31 18.13 5.74 -15.01
CA GLY A 31 18.07 7.18 -14.78
C GLY A 31 17.24 7.54 -13.55
N GLN A 32 16.35 8.51 -13.69
CA GLN A 32 15.52 9.07 -12.61
C GLN A 32 14.20 8.33 -12.37
N PHE A 33 13.98 7.13 -12.94
CA PHE A 33 12.69 6.41 -12.86
C PHE A 33 12.11 6.37 -11.43
N CYS A 34 12.88 5.90 -10.44
CA CYS A 34 12.40 5.86 -9.05
C CYS A 34 12.26 7.27 -8.44
N ILE A 35 13.14 8.19 -8.82
CA ILE A 35 13.24 9.54 -8.23
C ILE A 35 12.09 10.43 -8.71
N MET A 36 11.58 10.24 -9.92
CA MET A 36 10.52 11.08 -10.49
C MET A 36 9.24 11.09 -9.64
N CYS A 37 8.96 9.99 -8.91
CA CYS A 37 7.82 9.88 -8.00
C CYS A 37 8.20 10.04 -6.52
N HIS A 38 9.44 9.75 -6.12
CA HIS A 38 9.86 9.78 -4.71
C HIS A 38 10.52 11.09 -4.25
N SER A 39 11.07 11.87 -5.18
CA SER A 39 11.56 13.23 -4.92
C SER A 39 11.39 14.10 -6.17
N PRO A 40 10.17 14.62 -6.43
CA PRO A 40 9.84 15.42 -7.62
C PRO A 40 10.75 16.63 -7.78
N ILE A 41 11.17 17.25 -6.67
CA ILE A 41 12.09 18.38 -6.69
C ILE A 41 13.49 17.93 -7.14
N ALA A 42 13.96 16.76 -6.72
CA ALA A 42 15.25 16.23 -7.18
C ALA A 42 15.24 15.94 -8.67
N PHE A 43 14.16 15.30 -9.15
CA PHE A 43 13.95 15.00 -10.55
C PHE A 43 13.98 16.27 -11.41
N LEU A 44 13.13 17.26 -11.09
CA LEU A 44 13.01 18.49 -11.88
C LEU A 44 14.25 19.38 -11.86
N THR A 45 15.08 19.28 -10.81
CA THR A 45 16.31 20.08 -10.69
C THR A 45 17.57 19.32 -11.08
N ASN A 46 17.44 18.02 -11.40
CA ASN A 46 18.54 17.08 -11.56
C ASN A 46 19.54 17.14 -10.39
N ALA A 47 19.03 17.23 -9.16
CA ALA A 47 19.85 17.35 -7.95
C ALA A 47 20.61 16.06 -7.61
N ILE A 48 20.21 14.93 -8.19
CA ILE A 48 20.86 13.63 -8.07
C ILE A 48 21.29 13.20 -9.48
N PRO A 49 22.39 13.75 -10.02
CA PRO A 49 22.78 13.52 -11.41
C PRO A 49 23.32 12.12 -11.70
N ASP A 50 23.64 11.35 -10.65
CA ASP A 50 24.07 9.95 -10.74
C ASP A 50 23.20 9.09 -9.80
N PRO A 51 21.98 8.71 -10.24
CA PRO A 51 21.09 7.88 -9.45
C PRO A 51 21.68 6.52 -9.09
N ALA A 52 22.51 5.93 -9.95
CA ALA A 52 23.08 4.60 -9.72
C ALA A 52 24.00 4.55 -8.49
N SER A 53 24.65 5.66 -8.12
CA SER A 53 25.48 5.75 -6.90
C SER A 53 24.72 6.27 -5.67
N LEU A 54 23.41 6.55 -5.81
CA LEU A 54 22.59 6.99 -4.69
C LEU A 54 22.36 5.83 -3.70
N THR A 55 22.76 6.05 -2.45
CA THR A 55 22.54 5.13 -1.34
C THR A 55 21.88 5.89 -0.18
N LEU A 56 21.35 5.15 0.79
CA LEU A 56 20.80 5.77 2.00
C LEU A 56 21.85 6.65 2.70
N GLU A 57 23.10 6.20 2.75
CA GLU A 57 24.22 6.95 3.36
C GLU A 57 24.55 8.21 2.56
N SER A 58 24.73 8.09 1.24
CA SER A 58 25.08 9.24 0.39
C SER A 58 23.94 10.26 0.30
N SER A 59 22.69 9.82 0.49
CA SER A 59 21.53 10.71 0.54
C SER A 59 21.65 11.78 1.64
N SER A 60 22.40 11.53 2.71
CA SER A 60 22.59 12.48 3.81
C SER A 60 23.34 13.75 3.40
N GLU A 61 24.13 13.69 2.34
CA GLU A 61 24.88 14.81 1.77
C GLU A 61 24.00 15.71 0.86
N LEU A 62 22.80 15.26 0.51
CA LEU A 62 21.85 16.04 -0.27
C LEU A 62 21.27 17.19 0.57
N SER A 63 20.88 18.27 -0.11
CA SER A 63 20.22 19.39 0.56
C SER A 63 18.94 18.93 1.27
N SER A 64 18.58 19.60 2.37
CA SER A 64 17.41 19.18 3.17
C SER A 64 16.13 19.13 2.34
N GLN A 65 15.97 20.05 1.39
CA GLN A 65 14.81 20.13 0.50
C GLN A 65 14.67 18.91 -0.40
N ILE A 66 15.78 18.25 -0.75
CA ILE A 66 15.76 17.01 -1.54
C ILE A 66 15.48 15.80 -0.65
N ARG A 67 16.11 15.75 0.53
CA ARG A 67 15.94 14.66 1.51
C ARG A 67 14.54 14.55 2.09
N GLU A 68 13.73 15.60 1.98
CA GLU A 68 12.30 15.58 2.36
C GLU A 68 11.45 14.71 1.42
N GLY A 69 11.96 14.30 0.25
CA GLY A 69 11.21 13.49 -0.72
C GLY A 69 10.03 14.27 -1.31
N ILE A 70 8.80 13.84 -1.00
CA ILE A 70 7.58 14.58 -1.34
C ILE A 70 7.39 15.74 -0.36
N THR A 71 7.71 16.94 -0.81
CA THR A 71 7.71 18.16 0.02
C THR A 71 6.44 19.00 -0.15
N CYS A 72 6.22 19.92 0.78
CA CYS A 72 5.15 20.93 0.66
C CYS A 72 5.20 21.66 -0.69
N SER A 73 6.39 21.92 -1.22
CA SER A 73 6.55 22.60 -2.50
C SER A 73 6.24 21.72 -3.70
N SER A 74 6.52 20.42 -3.64
CA SER A 74 6.13 19.49 -4.70
C SER A 74 4.61 19.40 -4.85
N CYS A 75 3.88 19.58 -3.74
CA CYS A 75 2.42 19.56 -3.75
C CYS A 75 1.82 20.94 -4.05
N HIS A 76 2.19 21.95 -3.28
CA HIS A 76 1.55 23.27 -3.33
C HIS A 76 2.05 24.17 -4.46
N ALA A 77 2.95 23.71 -5.34
CA ALA A 77 3.30 24.43 -6.57
C ALA A 77 2.49 24.00 -7.80
N VAL A 78 1.69 22.93 -7.70
CA VAL A 78 0.94 22.36 -8.82
C VAL A 78 -0.15 23.32 -9.32
N THR A 79 -0.19 23.52 -10.64
CA THR A 79 -1.18 24.36 -11.32
C THR A 79 -2.20 23.56 -12.13
N TYR A 80 -1.80 22.40 -12.65
CA TYR A 80 -2.64 21.50 -13.44
C TYR A 80 -2.39 20.05 -13.03
N ALA A 81 -3.40 19.20 -13.18
CA ALA A 81 -3.27 17.77 -12.94
C ALA A 81 -2.23 17.16 -13.89
N SER A 82 -1.31 16.38 -13.35
CA SER A 82 -0.42 15.53 -14.15
C SER A 82 -1.25 14.41 -14.79
N PRO A 83 -1.01 14.07 -16.07
CA PRO A 83 -1.60 12.87 -16.68
C PRO A 83 -1.09 11.61 -15.98
N THR A 84 -1.70 10.45 -16.30
CA THR A 84 -1.12 9.14 -15.98
C THR A 84 0.35 9.07 -16.40
N THR A 85 1.21 8.57 -15.53
CA THR A 85 2.62 8.33 -15.88
C THR A 85 2.70 7.12 -16.80
N ASN A 86 3.18 7.33 -18.01
CA ASN A 86 3.28 6.29 -19.01
C ASN A 86 4.74 6.09 -19.43
N VAL A 87 5.35 5.06 -18.88
CA VAL A 87 6.72 4.64 -19.22
C VAL A 87 6.66 3.71 -20.43
N ASN A 88 7.49 4.00 -21.42
CA ASN A 88 7.68 3.14 -22.59
C ASN A 88 9.19 2.92 -22.78
N SER A 89 9.63 1.73 -22.39
CA SER A 89 11.05 1.33 -22.45
C SER A 89 11.52 1.21 -23.90
N ASN A 90 10.65 0.74 -24.80
CA ASN A 90 10.94 0.60 -26.23
C ASN A 90 11.19 1.95 -26.93
N GLU A 91 10.59 3.03 -26.43
CA GLU A 91 10.80 4.40 -26.89
C GLU A 91 11.90 5.15 -26.10
N GLY A 92 12.52 4.49 -25.11
CA GLY A 92 13.56 5.09 -24.25
C GLY A 92 13.02 6.12 -23.26
N THR A 93 11.74 6.05 -22.92
CA THR A 93 11.04 7.00 -22.04
C THR A 93 10.84 6.42 -20.64
N LEU A 94 11.94 6.22 -19.92
CA LEU A 94 11.94 5.74 -18.53
C LEU A 94 11.62 6.87 -17.52
N GLU A 95 11.83 8.13 -17.91
CA GLU A 95 11.58 9.32 -17.10
C GLU A 95 10.38 10.09 -17.65
N SER A 96 9.17 9.58 -17.43
CA SER A 96 7.96 10.05 -18.14
C SER A 96 6.98 10.90 -17.31
N MET A 97 7.23 11.07 -16.00
CA MET A 97 6.35 11.85 -15.14
C MET A 97 6.38 13.34 -15.51
N GLU A 98 5.19 13.92 -15.70
CA GLU A 98 5.02 15.34 -16.03
C GLU A 98 4.58 16.14 -14.79
N TYR A 99 5.22 17.29 -14.53
CA TYR A 99 4.86 18.19 -13.43
C TYR A 99 4.53 19.60 -13.94
N PHE A 100 3.36 20.12 -13.56
CA PHE A 100 2.92 21.47 -13.93
C PHE A 100 3.06 22.44 -12.77
N PHE A 101 4.28 22.87 -12.48
CA PHE A 101 4.56 23.74 -11.34
C PHE A 101 4.56 25.22 -11.69
N HIS A 102 3.97 26.03 -10.82
CA HIS A 102 4.25 27.45 -10.76
C HIS A 102 5.60 27.67 -10.08
N THR A 103 6.54 28.22 -10.84
CA THR A 103 7.87 28.57 -10.34
C THR A 103 8.10 30.06 -10.57
N ASP A 104 8.03 30.82 -9.50
CA ASP A 104 8.30 32.25 -9.53
C ASP A 104 9.25 32.62 -8.38
N THR A 105 10.06 33.66 -8.60
CA THR A 105 11.08 34.12 -7.65
C THR A 105 10.66 35.37 -6.86
N VAL A 106 9.42 35.83 -7.02
CA VAL A 106 8.94 37.13 -6.50
C VAL A 106 7.86 36.93 -5.44
N ASN A 107 6.81 36.21 -5.80
CA ASN A 107 5.61 35.94 -5.04
C ASN A 107 5.65 34.57 -4.35
N HIS A 108 6.39 33.62 -4.91
CA HIS A 108 6.50 32.23 -4.46
C HIS A 108 5.14 31.55 -4.26
N ILE A 109 4.18 31.75 -5.16
CA ILE A 109 2.77 31.38 -4.94
C ILE A 109 2.63 29.89 -4.59
N LYS A 110 1.83 29.60 -3.55
CA LYS A 110 1.43 28.26 -3.14
C LYS A 110 -0.09 28.09 -3.23
N TYR A 111 -0.53 27.02 -3.90
CA TYR A 111 -1.94 26.76 -4.15
C TYR A 111 -2.53 25.79 -3.13
N GLY A 112 -3.83 25.89 -2.88
CA GLY A 112 -4.55 24.95 -2.01
C GLY A 112 -6.07 25.07 -2.13
N PRO A 113 -6.82 24.28 -1.36
CA PRO A 113 -8.30 24.23 -1.46
C PRO A 113 -9.01 25.34 -0.66
N ILE A 114 -8.27 26.21 0.03
CA ILE A 114 -8.86 27.30 0.83
C ILE A 114 -9.19 28.47 -0.10
N GLU A 115 -10.48 28.82 -0.23
CA GLU A 115 -10.97 29.89 -1.09
C GLU A 115 -10.52 31.30 -0.66
N ASP A 116 -10.37 31.50 0.65
CA ASP A 116 -10.01 32.77 1.28
C ASP A 116 -8.68 32.67 2.08
N PRO A 117 -7.55 32.40 1.40
CA PRO A 117 -6.28 32.30 2.10
C PRO A 117 -5.92 33.65 2.72
N ILE A 118 -5.40 33.61 3.95
CA ILE A 118 -4.89 34.80 4.63
C ILE A 118 -3.46 35.09 4.18
N THR A 119 -3.05 36.35 4.21
CA THR A 119 -1.70 36.76 3.82
C THR A 119 -0.64 36.11 4.70
N SER A 120 0.41 35.57 4.08
CA SER A 120 1.60 35.02 4.72
C SER A 120 2.84 35.85 4.39
N SER A 121 3.77 35.96 5.32
CA SER A 121 5.07 36.61 5.10
C SER A 121 6.10 35.71 4.39
N TYR A 122 5.79 34.42 4.21
CA TYR A 122 6.72 33.44 3.65
C TYR A 122 6.49 33.21 2.14
N HIS A 123 5.24 33.19 1.72
CA HIS A 123 4.83 33.03 0.32
C HIS A 123 3.41 33.57 0.12
N GLN A 124 3.03 33.87 -1.12
CA GLN A 124 1.63 34.12 -1.47
C GLN A 124 0.85 32.81 -1.48
N SER A 125 -0.45 32.90 -1.23
CA SER A 125 -1.35 31.75 -1.22
C SER A 125 -2.56 32.03 -2.09
N GLU A 126 -2.89 31.08 -2.96
CA GLU A 126 -4.02 31.19 -3.89
C GLU A 126 -4.89 29.94 -3.86
N PHE A 127 -6.20 30.13 -4.06
CA PHE A 127 -7.13 29.03 -4.22
C PHE A 127 -6.92 28.33 -5.56
N ASN A 128 -6.91 27.00 -5.54
CA ASN A 128 -6.99 26.20 -6.76
C ASN A 128 -7.93 25.00 -6.52
N PRO A 129 -9.03 24.88 -7.29
CA PRO A 129 -10.02 23.81 -7.10
C PRO A 129 -9.46 22.41 -7.37
N LEU A 130 -8.34 22.27 -8.08
CA LEU A 130 -7.66 21.00 -8.31
C LEU A 130 -7.29 20.28 -7.00
N TYR A 131 -7.01 21.01 -5.93
CA TYR A 131 -6.60 20.40 -4.64
C TYR A 131 -7.73 19.64 -3.94
N SER A 132 -8.97 19.76 -4.45
CA SER A 132 -10.13 18.99 -4.01
C SER A 132 -10.54 17.91 -5.02
N LYS A 133 -9.64 17.53 -5.93
CA LYS A 133 -9.90 16.58 -7.02
C LYS A 133 -8.90 15.43 -7.03
N SER A 134 -9.37 14.21 -7.22
CA SER A 134 -8.52 13.00 -7.22
C SER A 134 -7.51 13.00 -8.37
N GLU A 135 -7.81 13.70 -9.47
CA GLU A 135 -6.91 13.91 -10.61
C GLU A 135 -5.57 14.53 -10.18
N TYR A 136 -5.54 15.26 -9.07
CA TYR A 136 -4.30 15.77 -8.47
C TYR A 136 -3.32 14.65 -8.10
N CYS A 137 -3.81 13.49 -7.66
CA CYS A 137 -3.01 12.34 -7.25
C CYS A 137 -2.57 11.48 -8.43
N MET A 138 -3.20 11.63 -9.60
CA MET A 138 -3.14 10.71 -10.72
C MET A 138 -1.72 10.49 -11.25
N GLY A 139 -0.90 11.54 -11.40
CA GLY A 139 0.41 11.35 -12.00
C GLY A 139 1.36 10.45 -11.19
N CYS A 140 1.28 10.49 -9.86
CA CYS A 140 2.11 9.60 -9.02
C CYS A 140 1.43 8.27 -8.69
N HIS A 141 0.09 8.21 -8.69
CA HIS A 141 -0.70 7.04 -8.29
C HIS A 141 -1.42 6.36 -9.48
N ASN A 142 -0.88 6.52 -10.68
CA ASN A 142 -1.32 5.86 -11.90
C ASN A 142 -0.11 5.72 -12.84
N LEU A 143 0.47 4.52 -12.91
CA LEU A 143 1.69 4.20 -13.63
C LEU A 143 1.45 3.02 -14.57
N THR A 144 1.72 3.24 -15.85
CA THR A 144 1.83 2.17 -16.85
C THR A 144 3.27 2.02 -17.33
N ILE A 145 3.69 0.78 -17.57
CA ILE A 145 5.01 0.44 -18.12
C ILE A 145 4.76 -0.43 -19.35
N ASP A 146 5.20 0.04 -20.52
CA ASP A 146 5.01 -0.61 -21.82
C ASP A 146 3.55 -0.99 -22.12
N GLY A 147 2.61 -0.15 -21.67
CA GLY A 147 1.17 -0.35 -21.83
C GLY A 147 0.53 -1.31 -20.83
N ILE A 148 1.29 -1.84 -19.88
CA ILE A 148 0.81 -2.67 -18.78
C ILE A 148 0.64 -1.79 -17.54
N GLY A 149 -0.49 -1.90 -16.85
CA GLY A 149 -0.71 -1.16 -15.61
C GLY A 149 0.14 -1.71 -14.47
N ALA A 150 1.13 -0.94 -14.01
CA ALA A 150 2.02 -1.33 -12.91
C ALA A 150 1.41 -0.98 -11.54
N GLU A 151 0.89 0.25 -11.45
CA GLU A 151 0.21 0.78 -10.27
C GLU A 151 -0.98 1.61 -10.74
N MET A 152 -2.20 1.11 -10.59
CA MET A 152 -3.37 1.69 -11.25
C MET A 152 -4.40 2.26 -10.26
N THR A 153 -3.96 2.72 -9.08
CA THR A 153 -4.86 3.14 -8.00
C THR A 153 -5.89 4.19 -8.43
N PHE A 154 -5.48 5.17 -9.24
CA PHE A 154 -6.43 6.17 -9.75
C PHE A 154 -7.47 5.55 -10.68
N ASP A 155 -7.05 4.70 -11.63
CA ASP A 155 -7.96 4.05 -12.57
C ASP A 155 -8.88 3.03 -11.88
N GLU A 156 -8.40 2.37 -10.82
CA GLU A 156 -9.23 1.52 -9.96
C GLU A 156 -10.32 2.33 -9.25
N TRP A 157 -10.06 3.58 -8.86
CA TRP A 157 -11.06 4.48 -8.28
C TRP A 157 -11.98 5.14 -9.32
N SER A 158 -11.45 5.42 -10.51
CA SER A 158 -12.16 6.11 -11.57
C SER A 158 -13.35 5.28 -12.07
N GLY A 159 -14.47 5.93 -12.32
CA GLY A 159 -15.72 5.29 -12.77
C GLY A 159 -16.47 4.52 -11.67
N THR A 160 -16.01 4.54 -10.42
CA THR A 160 -16.67 3.86 -9.30
C THR A 160 -17.84 4.64 -8.72
N ALA A 161 -18.63 3.97 -7.87
CA ALA A 161 -19.68 4.62 -7.08
C ALA A 161 -19.10 5.72 -6.15
N TYR A 162 -17.86 5.57 -5.67
CA TYR A 162 -17.19 6.59 -4.86
C TYR A 162 -17.00 7.88 -5.63
N GLN A 163 -16.45 7.81 -6.85
CA GLN A 163 -16.34 8.98 -7.73
C GLN A 163 -17.72 9.59 -8.01
N ALA A 164 -18.73 8.78 -8.34
CA ALA A 164 -20.08 9.27 -8.64
C ALA A 164 -20.74 9.99 -7.45
N MET A 165 -20.42 9.59 -6.21
CA MET A 165 -20.87 10.22 -4.98
C MET A 165 -19.99 11.40 -4.53
N GLY A 166 -18.91 11.70 -5.25
CA GLY A 166 -17.98 12.78 -4.91
C GLY A 166 -17.00 12.45 -3.78
N PHE A 167 -16.79 11.16 -3.47
CA PHE A 167 -15.72 10.72 -2.57
C PHE A 167 -14.39 10.72 -3.32
N GLU A 168 -13.70 11.84 -3.24
CA GLU A 168 -12.36 12.05 -3.79
C GLU A 168 -11.30 11.39 -2.89
N CYS A 169 -10.10 11.09 -3.42
CA CYS A 169 -8.97 10.50 -2.67
C CYS A 169 -8.69 11.23 -1.34
N GLN A 170 -8.75 12.57 -1.37
CA GLN A 170 -8.53 13.45 -0.23
C GLN A 170 -9.55 13.22 0.90
N THR A 171 -10.75 12.73 0.59
CA THR A 171 -11.81 12.49 1.59
C THR A 171 -11.37 11.46 2.62
N CYS A 172 -10.72 10.38 2.16
CA CYS A 172 -10.24 9.30 3.02
C CYS A 172 -8.78 9.50 3.44
N HIS A 173 -7.89 9.89 2.51
CA HIS A 173 -6.45 9.98 2.76
C HIS A 173 -5.98 11.34 3.31
N MET A 174 -6.83 12.36 3.28
CA MET A 174 -6.59 13.68 3.86
C MET A 174 -7.79 14.13 4.71
N GLN A 175 -8.19 13.26 5.65
CA GLN A 175 -9.41 13.43 6.47
C GLN A 175 -9.60 14.86 6.96
N SER A 176 -10.84 15.35 6.85
CA SER A 176 -11.15 16.72 7.23
C SER A 176 -11.16 16.92 8.75
N TYR A 177 -10.85 18.13 9.20
CA TYR A 177 -10.98 18.56 10.59
C TYR A 177 -11.34 20.04 10.69
N SER A 178 -11.98 20.42 11.80
CA SER A 178 -12.21 21.82 12.16
C SER A 178 -11.06 22.36 12.99
N GLY A 179 -10.59 23.57 12.69
CA GLY A 179 -9.51 24.20 13.44
C GLY A 179 -8.88 25.39 12.72
N TYR A 180 -7.60 25.63 12.99
CA TYR A 180 -6.82 26.69 12.37
C TYR A 180 -5.80 26.09 11.40
N ALA A 181 -5.70 26.67 10.20
CA ALA A 181 -4.73 26.23 9.18
C ALA A 181 -3.28 26.62 9.51
N VAL A 182 -3.09 27.45 10.54
CA VAL A 182 -1.82 28.06 10.93
C VAL A 182 -1.75 28.17 12.44
N ASP A 183 -0.55 28.31 12.99
CA ASP A 183 -0.35 28.62 14.40
C ASP A 183 -0.89 30.02 14.72
N THR A 184 -1.94 30.07 15.54
CA THR A 184 -2.62 31.30 15.96
C THR A 184 -1.77 32.21 16.86
N THR A 185 -0.68 31.69 17.43
CA THR A 185 0.29 32.49 18.19
C THR A 185 1.18 33.32 17.25
N ILE A 186 1.42 32.82 16.03
CA ILE A 186 2.19 33.48 14.99
C ILE A 186 1.28 34.38 14.14
N VAL A 187 0.14 33.86 13.70
CA VAL A 187 -0.82 34.58 12.85
C VAL A 187 -2.07 34.89 13.65
N GLN A 188 -2.05 36.02 14.35
CA GLN A 188 -3.18 36.49 15.15
C GLN A 188 -4.39 36.79 14.25
N GLY A 189 -5.58 36.38 14.69
CA GLY A 189 -6.83 36.59 13.96
C GLY A 189 -7.07 35.61 12.81
N ALA A 190 -6.27 34.54 12.69
CA ALA A 190 -6.56 33.46 11.76
C ALA A 190 -7.97 32.89 12.03
N PRO A 191 -8.82 32.73 11.00
CA PRO A 191 -10.17 32.22 11.19
C PRO A 191 -10.14 30.71 11.47
N ILE A 192 -11.11 30.26 12.28
CA ILE A 192 -11.46 28.84 12.38
C ILE A 192 -12.10 28.43 11.04
N ARG A 193 -11.74 27.25 10.55
CA ARG A 193 -12.28 26.63 9.35
C ARG A 193 -12.75 25.22 9.66
N ASP A 194 -13.79 24.75 8.99
CA ASP A 194 -14.39 23.43 9.18
C ASP A 194 -13.98 22.40 8.12
N ASN A 195 -13.19 22.82 7.14
CA ASN A 195 -12.80 22.05 5.96
C ASN A 195 -11.28 21.97 5.78
N LEU A 196 -10.53 21.89 6.89
CA LEU A 196 -9.08 21.67 6.82
C LEU A 196 -8.80 20.19 6.60
N HIS A 197 -7.66 19.89 5.98
CA HIS A 197 -7.29 18.53 5.62
C HIS A 197 -6.02 18.09 6.34
N ARG A 198 -6.03 16.88 6.90
CA ARG A 198 -4.85 16.28 7.54
C ARG A 198 -3.82 15.92 6.47
N HIS A 199 -2.55 16.18 6.77
CA HIS A 199 -1.40 15.88 5.90
C HIS A 199 -0.53 14.75 6.49
N ASN A 200 -1.11 13.86 7.30
CA ASN A 200 -0.41 12.68 7.79
C ASN A 200 -0.17 11.65 6.67
N PHE A 201 -1.08 11.61 5.66
CA PHE A 201 -1.04 10.68 4.53
C PHE A 201 -0.73 9.27 5.02
N ALA A 202 -1.58 8.77 5.93
CA ALA A 202 -1.49 7.38 6.35
C ALA A 202 -1.69 6.50 5.11
N GLY A 203 -0.64 5.77 4.76
CA GLY A 203 -0.69 4.66 3.81
C GLY A 203 -0.72 3.38 4.62
N ILE A 204 0.15 2.44 4.27
CA ILE A 204 0.24 1.16 4.98
C ILE A 204 1.65 0.83 5.50
N ASP A 205 2.66 1.61 5.11
CA ASP A 205 4.05 1.44 5.54
C ASP A 205 4.34 2.16 6.86
N GLN A 206 5.09 1.48 7.74
CA GLN A 206 5.70 2.06 8.93
C GLN A 206 7.17 2.38 8.66
N ALA A 207 7.66 3.49 9.22
CA ALA A 207 9.07 3.83 9.11
C ALA A 207 9.97 2.73 9.72
N LEU A 208 10.96 2.28 8.95
CA LEU A 208 11.94 1.27 9.38
C LEU A 208 13.14 1.88 10.11
N THR A 209 13.37 3.18 9.93
CA THR A 209 14.36 3.97 10.67
C THR A 209 13.68 4.81 11.75
N ASP A 210 14.48 5.43 12.63
CA ASP A 210 13.99 6.35 13.65
C ASP A 210 13.06 7.41 13.04
N PHE A 211 11.84 7.46 13.58
CA PHE A 211 10.80 8.41 13.18
C PHE A 211 10.05 8.87 14.42
N GLU A 212 10.11 10.18 14.70
CA GLU A 212 9.58 10.78 15.93
C GLU A 212 8.09 10.48 16.14
N GLU A 213 7.33 10.42 15.06
CA GLU A 213 5.88 10.18 15.07
C GLU A 213 5.49 8.71 14.81
N GLY A 214 6.40 7.76 15.05
CA GLY A 214 6.21 6.34 14.73
C GLY A 214 4.93 5.73 15.32
N ASP A 215 4.62 6.00 16.59
CA ASP A 215 3.40 5.49 17.24
C ASP A 215 2.13 6.10 16.61
N ALA A 216 2.17 7.40 16.30
CA ALA A 216 1.05 8.08 15.64
C ALA A 216 0.84 7.59 14.20
N GLN A 217 1.92 7.25 13.50
CA GLN A 217 1.87 6.60 12.18
C GLN A 217 1.20 5.23 12.28
N ALA A 218 1.63 4.38 13.20
CA ALA A 218 1.07 3.04 13.39
C ALA A 218 -0.43 3.08 13.71
N GLU A 219 -0.84 3.99 14.60
CA GLU A 219 -2.26 4.21 14.92
C GLU A 219 -3.05 4.69 13.69
N ALA A 220 -2.52 5.63 12.92
CA ALA A 220 -3.20 6.12 11.72
C ALA A 220 -3.38 5.02 10.65
N ILE A 221 -2.41 4.12 10.51
CA ILE A 221 -2.50 2.94 9.63
C ILE A 221 -3.57 1.98 10.15
N TYR A 222 -3.60 1.69 11.46
CA TYR A 222 -4.62 0.83 12.06
C TYR A 222 -6.03 1.38 11.82
N GLN A 223 -6.25 2.67 12.07
CA GLN A 223 -7.54 3.32 11.85
C GLN A 223 -7.95 3.24 10.37
N LEU A 224 -7.02 3.46 9.43
CA LEU A 224 -7.29 3.34 8.00
C LEU A 224 -7.70 1.90 7.64
N LEU A 225 -6.91 0.91 8.04
CA LEU A 225 -7.12 -0.50 7.70
C LEU A 225 -8.38 -1.09 8.35
N SER A 226 -8.74 -0.67 9.56
CA SER A 226 -9.91 -1.16 10.30
C SER A 226 -11.26 -0.93 9.60
N THR A 227 -11.28 -0.08 8.58
CA THR A 227 -12.48 0.22 7.77
C THR A 227 -12.36 -0.25 6.32
N ALA A 228 -11.24 -0.85 5.93
CA ALA A 228 -10.92 -1.14 4.54
C ALA A 228 -11.71 -2.32 3.97
N ALA A 229 -12.09 -3.30 4.79
CA ALA A 229 -12.89 -4.44 4.39
C ALA A 229 -13.63 -5.07 5.58
N ASP A 230 -14.70 -5.81 5.26
CA ASP A 230 -15.43 -6.65 6.20
C ASP A 230 -15.34 -8.12 5.80
N ILE A 231 -15.36 -9.04 6.77
CA ILE A 231 -15.50 -10.47 6.52
C ILE A 231 -16.72 -11.08 7.22
N ALA A 232 -17.36 -12.03 6.55
CA ALA A 232 -18.49 -12.76 7.09
C ALA A 232 -18.48 -14.23 6.66
N ILE A 233 -19.01 -15.11 7.51
CA ILE A 233 -19.36 -16.46 7.08
C ILE A 233 -20.65 -16.37 6.26
N VAL A 234 -20.57 -16.75 4.99
CA VAL A 234 -21.68 -16.63 4.01
C VAL A 234 -22.31 -17.97 3.63
N SER A 235 -21.67 -19.09 4.00
CA SER A 235 -22.28 -20.42 3.88
C SER A 235 -23.32 -20.67 4.96
N GLU A 236 -24.23 -21.62 4.70
CA GLU A 236 -25.06 -22.20 5.75
C GLU A 236 -24.17 -22.95 6.75
N VAL A 237 -24.30 -22.63 8.04
CA VAL A 237 -23.53 -23.30 9.09
C VAL A 237 -24.36 -24.44 9.65
N PRO A 238 -23.85 -25.68 9.66
CA PRO A 238 -24.59 -26.82 10.19
C PRO A 238 -24.87 -26.65 11.69
N GLN A 239 -26.04 -27.11 12.14
CA GLN A 239 -26.41 -27.07 13.56
C GLN A 239 -25.50 -27.96 14.43
N TYR A 240 -24.96 -29.03 13.83
CA TYR A 240 -23.98 -29.94 14.40
C TYR A 240 -23.24 -30.66 13.27
N ILE A 241 -22.07 -31.21 13.56
CA ILE A 241 -21.26 -32.03 12.65
C ILE A 241 -20.88 -33.35 13.34
N TYR A 242 -20.65 -34.41 12.57
CA TYR A 242 -20.09 -35.65 13.10
C TYR A 242 -18.58 -35.69 12.96
N GLU A 243 -17.92 -36.51 13.79
CA GLU A 243 -16.54 -36.91 13.52
C GLU A 243 -16.45 -37.62 12.16
N SER A 244 -15.35 -37.43 11.44
CA SER A 244 -15.13 -37.91 10.05
C SER A 244 -16.00 -37.24 8.97
N ASP A 245 -16.84 -36.26 9.32
CA ASP A 245 -17.46 -35.38 8.31
C ASP A 245 -16.43 -34.38 7.74
N THR A 246 -16.83 -33.67 6.68
CA THR A 246 -16.13 -32.48 6.20
C THR A 246 -16.98 -31.25 6.51
N LEU A 247 -16.41 -30.30 7.25
CA LEU A 247 -17.00 -28.99 7.46
C LEU A 247 -16.66 -28.08 6.27
N LEU A 248 -17.68 -27.63 5.55
CA LEU A 248 -17.53 -26.64 4.48
C LEU A 248 -17.88 -25.25 5.04
N VAL A 249 -16.95 -24.31 4.96
CA VAL A 249 -17.18 -22.91 5.37
C VAL A 249 -16.83 -21.98 4.21
N GLN A 250 -17.75 -21.08 3.88
CA GLN A 250 -17.48 -20.01 2.92
C GLN A 250 -17.33 -18.68 3.66
N ILE A 251 -16.22 -18.00 3.41
CA ILE A 251 -15.94 -16.66 3.92
C ILE A 251 -16.11 -15.67 2.78
N GLY A 252 -17.04 -14.74 2.95
CA GLY A 252 -17.17 -13.56 2.09
C GLY A 252 -16.30 -12.42 2.62
N ILE A 253 -15.55 -11.77 1.73
CA ILE A 253 -14.70 -10.62 2.01
C ILE A 253 -15.21 -9.47 1.13
N THR A 254 -15.62 -8.36 1.74
CA THR A 254 -16.16 -7.20 1.04
C THR A 254 -15.16 -6.05 1.11
N ASN A 255 -14.82 -5.48 -0.04
CA ASN A 255 -13.92 -4.32 -0.10
C ASN A 255 -14.71 -3.01 0.04
N ASN A 256 -14.35 -2.22 1.05
CA ASN A 256 -14.92 -0.91 1.34
C ASN A 256 -14.03 0.26 0.88
N ALA A 257 -12.88 -0.03 0.27
CA ALA A 257 -12.01 0.98 -0.30
C ALA A 257 -12.54 1.49 -1.65
N GLY A 258 -12.14 2.72 -2.00
CA GLY A 258 -12.48 3.35 -3.28
C GLY A 258 -11.78 2.72 -4.48
N HIS A 259 -10.75 1.92 -4.25
CA HIS A 259 -9.86 1.26 -5.22
C HIS A 259 -9.75 -0.24 -4.86
N ASN A 260 -8.90 -1.02 -5.55
CA ASN A 260 -8.72 -2.42 -5.20
C ASN A 260 -8.06 -2.57 -3.83
N LEU A 261 -8.24 -3.74 -3.20
CA LEU A 261 -7.65 -4.05 -1.91
C LEU A 261 -6.79 -5.32 -2.01
N PRO A 262 -5.46 -5.21 -1.81
CA PRO A 262 -4.67 -3.97 -1.77
C PRO A 262 -4.60 -3.26 -3.14
N THR A 263 -4.11 -2.02 -3.17
CA THR A 263 -3.81 -1.23 -4.39
C THR A 263 -2.33 -0.83 -4.43
N GLY A 264 -1.86 -0.20 -5.53
CA GLY A 264 -0.49 0.29 -5.72
C GLY A 264 0.50 -0.86 -5.92
N VAL A 265 1.58 -0.89 -5.13
CA VAL A 265 2.62 -1.95 -5.13
C VAL A 265 2.14 -3.30 -4.54
N THR A 266 0.99 -3.77 -5.03
CA THR A 266 0.24 -4.93 -4.53
C THR A 266 1.05 -6.22 -4.48
N PHE A 267 1.98 -6.41 -5.41
CA PHE A 267 2.87 -7.58 -5.49
C PHE A 267 3.74 -7.78 -4.25
N SER A 268 4.05 -6.71 -3.53
CA SER A 268 4.81 -6.75 -2.27
C SER A 268 3.92 -6.83 -1.03
N ARG A 269 2.62 -6.55 -1.15
CA ARG A 269 1.72 -6.49 -0.01
C ARG A 269 1.18 -7.88 0.31
N GLN A 270 1.09 -8.20 1.59
CA GLN A 270 0.45 -9.42 2.05
C GLN A 270 -0.92 -9.06 2.65
N LEU A 271 -1.99 -9.32 1.91
CA LEU A 271 -3.36 -9.37 2.42
C LEU A 271 -3.80 -10.84 2.36
N TRP A 272 -4.14 -11.46 3.48
CA TRP A 272 -4.43 -12.90 3.51
C TRP A 272 -5.52 -13.25 4.52
N LEU A 273 -6.14 -14.41 4.34
CA LEU A 273 -7.01 -15.00 5.34
C LEU A 273 -6.22 -15.93 6.24
N GLU A 274 -6.35 -15.74 7.55
CA GLU A 274 -5.99 -16.75 8.53
C GLU A 274 -7.25 -17.47 8.99
N VAL A 275 -7.23 -18.80 8.94
CA VAL A 275 -8.31 -19.66 9.40
C VAL A 275 -7.76 -20.63 10.43
N LEU A 276 -8.44 -20.74 11.57
CA LEU A 276 -8.12 -21.68 12.64
C LEU A 276 -9.37 -22.45 13.04
N VAL A 277 -9.24 -23.78 13.22
CA VAL A 277 -10.29 -24.60 13.83
C VAL A 277 -9.75 -25.32 15.05
N ASN A 278 -10.38 -25.00 16.18
CA ASN A 278 -10.00 -25.48 17.50
C ASN A 278 -11.01 -26.48 18.04
N SER A 279 -10.51 -27.56 18.64
CA SER A 279 -11.26 -28.56 19.41
C SER A 279 -10.77 -28.49 20.86
N GLY A 280 -11.50 -27.75 21.69
CA GLY A 280 -11.00 -27.37 23.01
C GLY A 280 -9.77 -26.44 22.88
N GLU A 281 -8.65 -26.81 23.49
CA GLU A 281 -7.38 -26.06 23.39
C GLU A 281 -6.52 -26.48 22.18
N ASN A 282 -6.94 -27.50 21.42
CA ASN A 282 -6.15 -28.05 20.32
C ASN A 282 -6.58 -27.48 18.96
N THR A 283 -5.67 -26.78 18.28
CA THR A 283 -5.84 -26.40 16.86
C THR A 283 -5.48 -27.59 15.97
N PHE A 284 -6.47 -28.17 15.28
CA PHE A 284 -6.22 -29.30 14.37
C PHE A 284 -6.19 -28.90 12.89
N TYR A 285 -6.79 -27.76 12.56
CA TYR A 285 -6.76 -27.18 11.22
C TYR A 285 -6.33 -25.72 11.32
N LYS A 286 -5.41 -25.32 10.44
CA LYS A 286 -4.90 -23.96 10.33
C LYS A 286 -4.53 -23.65 8.89
N SER A 287 -4.79 -22.42 8.46
CA SER A 287 -4.30 -21.84 7.21
C SER A 287 -4.03 -20.35 7.42
N GLY A 288 -3.14 -19.74 6.63
CA GLY A 288 -2.71 -18.35 6.79
C GLY A 288 -1.79 -18.13 7.99
N HIS A 289 -1.12 -19.19 8.43
CA HIS A 289 -0.28 -19.19 9.62
C HIS A 289 1.19 -18.91 9.29
N LEU A 290 1.94 -18.45 10.27
CA LEU A 290 3.33 -18.02 10.09
C LEU A 290 4.32 -19.08 10.59
N ASN A 291 5.48 -19.15 9.95
CA ASN A 291 6.62 -19.91 10.45
C ASN A 291 7.34 -19.18 11.61
N ASN A 292 8.41 -19.78 12.14
CA ASN A 292 9.20 -19.19 13.24
C ASN A 292 9.89 -17.86 12.89
N ASN A 293 10.11 -17.59 11.60
CA ASN A 293 10.67 -16.34 11.08
C ASN A 293 9.59 -15.31 10.73
N LYS A 294 8.33 -15.57 11.14
CA LYS A 294 7.15 -14.74 10.87
C LYS A 294 6.78 -14.63 9.38
N ASP A 295 7.34 -15.49 8.53
CA ASP A 295 6.94 -15.55 7.12
C ASP A 295 5.67 -16.38 6.97
N LEU A 296 4.88 -16.00 5.98
CA LEU A 296 3.74 -16.76 5.54
C LEU A 296 4.24 -17.93 4.69
N TYR A 297 3.58 -19.08 4.73
CA TYR A 297 3.89 -20.23 3.87
C TYR A 297 3.39 -20.01 2.43
N ASP A 298 3.71 -18.85 1.87
CA ASP A 298 3.44 -18.50 0.47
C ASP A 298 4.45 -19.16 -0.47
N PHE A 299 4.33 -18.94 -1.77
CA PHE A 299 5.19 -19.60 -2.76
C PHE A 299 6.69 -19.35 -2.58
N TYR A 300 7.11 -18.33 -1.80
CA TYR A 300 8.52 -18.08 -1.51
C TYR A 300 9.07 -18.98 -0.41
N ILE A 301 8.21 -19.50 0.46
CA ILE A 301 8.55 -20.28 1.65
C ILE A 301 8.10 -21.74 1.51
N ASP A 302 6.93 -21.97 0.90
CA ASP A 302 6.32 -23.28 0.65
C ASP A 302 5.91 -23.43 -0.83
N PRO A 303 6.88 -23.55 -1.74
CA PRO A 303 6.59 -23.65 -3.18
C PRO A 303 5.89 -24.95 -3.60
N LEU A 304 5.83 -25.96 -2.71
CA LEU A 304 5.17 -27.24 -2.96
C LEU A 304 3.80 -27.33 -2.27
N GLU A 305 3.39 -26.28 -1.54
CA GLU A 305 2.11 -26.23 -0.82
C GLU A 305 1.96 -27.39 0.18
N GLU A 306 3.05 -27.80 0.85
CA GLU A 306 3.05 -28.93 1.79
C GLU A 306 2.66 -28.51 3.22
N GLU A 307 2.98 -27.29 3.63
CA GLU A 307 2.76 -26.78 4.99
C GLU A 307 1.44 -25.99 5.12
N ASP A 308 1.05 -25.23 4.09
CA ASP A 308 -0.21 -24.48 4.07
C ASP A 308 -0.88 -24.50 2.67
N PRO A 309 -1.39 -25.66 2.21
CA PRO A 309 -2.02 -25.80 0.89
C PRO A 309 -3.29 -24.98 0.69
N ASP A 310 -3.94 -24.56 1.78
CA ASP A 310 -5.21 -23.82 1.75
C ASP A 310 -5.00 -22.29 1.88
N LEU A 311 -3.75 -21.83 1.81
CA LEU A 311 -3.38 -20.43 1.96
C LEU A 311 -4.03 -19.56 0.87
N ILE A 312 -4.71 -18.50 1.30
CA ILE A 312 -5.29 -17.51 0.40
C ILE A 312 -4.66 -16.14 0.63
N ILE A 313 -4.00 -15.64 -0.41
CA ILE A 313 -3.41 -14.29 -0.48
C ILE A 313 -4.09 -13.50 -1.59
N PHE A 314 -4.37 -12.23 -1.32
CA PHE A 314 -4.89 -11.27 -2.27
C PHE A 314 -3.79 -10.27 -2.62
N ASN A 315 -3.12 -10.50 -3.74
CA ASN A 315 -2.07 -9.64 -4.27
C ASN A 315 -2.02 -9.75 -5.80
N THR A 316 -1.07 -9.04 -6.42
CA THR A 316 -0.66 -9.35 -7.79
C THR A 316 0.59 -10.22 -7.79
N VAL A 317 0.80 -10.97 -8.87
CA VAL A 317 2.05 -11.67 -9.14
C VAL A 317 2.57 -11.16 -10.48
N LEU A 318 3.74 -10.56 -10.46
CA LEU A 318 4.42 -10.06 -11.66
C LEU A 318 5.19 -11.19 -12.34
N TYR A 319 5.19 -11.18 -13.67
CA TYR A 319 5.93 -12.09 -14.52
C TYR A 319 6.74 -11.31 -15.56
N ASP A 320 7.96 -11.76 -15.84
CA ASP A 320 8.75 -11.26 -16.96
C ASP A 320 8.42 -12.00 -18.27
N ALA A 321 9.17 -11.70 -19.34
CA ALA A 321 8.94 -12.27 -20.66
C ALA A 321 9.26 -13.77 -20.74
N GLU A 322 10.20 -14.24 -19.91
CA GLU A 322 10.61 -15.63 -19.75
C GLU A 322 9.60 -16.46 -18.94
N GLY A 323 8.78 -15.78 -18.13
CA GLY A 323 7.79 -16.37 -17.26
C GLY A 323 8.29 -16.63 -15.84
N ASP A 324 9.47 -16.12 -15.48
CA ASP A 324 9.87 -16.07 -14.07
C ASP A 324 8.96 -15.09 -13.32
N SER A 325 8.86 -15.25 -12.01
CA SER A 325 7.89 -14.49 -11.20
C SER A 325 8.39 -14.17 -9.80
N GLY A 326 7.69 -13.21 -9.20
CA GLY A 326 7.83 -12.85 -7.80
C GLY A 326 8.92 -11.82 -7.48
N LEU A 327 8.85 -11.31 -6.25
CA LEU A 327 9.66 -10.22 -5.69
C LEU A 327 11.18 -10.36 -5.85
N ARG A 328 11.70 -11.58 -5.93
CA ARG A 328 13.13 -11.82 -6.11
C ARG A 328 13.58 -11.59 -7.56
N ASN A 329 12.74 -11.95 -8.51
CA ASN A 329 13.11 -12.08 -9.92
C ASN A 329 12.55 -10.94 -10.77
N VAL A 330 11.34 -10.47 -10.47
CA VAL A 330 10.60 -9.53 -11.33
C VAL A 330 10.24 -8.27 -10.54
N SER A 331 10.65 -7.13 -11.09
CA SER A 331 10.30 -5.78 -10.65
C SER A 331 9.27 -5.16 -11.61
N VAL A 332 8.70 -4.02 -11.26
CA VAL A 332 7.69 -3.35 -12.11
C VAL A 332 8.28 -2.88 -13.43
N GLU A 333 9.54 -2.47 -13.40
CA GLU A 333 10.33 -1.98 -14.53
C GLU A 333 10.53 -3.05 -15.61
N ARG A 334 10.44 -4.33 -15.23
CA ARG A 334 10.77 -5.49 -16.07
C ARG A 334 9.60 -6.46 -16.27
N MET A 335 8.41 -6.09 -15.83
CA MET A 335 7.24 -6.95 -15.98
C MET A 335 6.78 -7.01 -17.45
N ALA A 336 6.36 -8.20 -17.88
CA ALA A 336 5.71 -8.42 -19.17
C ALA A 336 4.21 -8.69 -19.04
N TYR A 337 3.77 -9.22 -17.89
CA TYR A 337 2.35 -9.37 -17.53
C TYR A 337 2.21 -9.62 -16.02
N MET A 338 0.98 -9.63 -15.52
CA MET A 338 0.69 -9.97 -14.13
C MET A 338 -0.59 -10.80 -14.00
N SER A 339 -0.66 -11.57 -12.93
CA SER A 339 -1.92 -12.12 -12.42
C SER A 339 -2.42 -11.24 -11.29
N ASP A 340 -3.72 -10.95 -11.25
CA ASP A 340 -4.34 -10.07 -10.24
C ASP A 340 -5.36 -10.84 -9.39
N TYR A 341 -5.02 -11.03 -8.11
CA TYR A 341 -5.85 -11.66 -7.10
C TYR A 341 -6.39 -10.67 -6.08
N THR A 342 -6.21 -9.35 -6.29
CA THR A 342 -6.75 -8.32 -5.41
C THR A 342 -8.28 -8.38 -5.34
N ILE A 343 -8.85 -7.71 -4.34
CA ILE A 343 -10.29 -7.60 -4.16
C ILE A 343 -10.74 -6.31 -4.87
N PRO A 344 -11.52 -6.38 -5.96
CA PRO A 344 -11.89 -5.18 -6.70
C PRO A 344 -12.66 -4.16 -5.84
N THR A 345 -12.54 -2.87 -6.16
CA THR A 345 -13.39 -1.82 -5.58
C THR A 345 -14.88 -2.15 -5.72
N ASN A 346 -15.67 -1.90 -4.67
CA ASN A 346 -17.09 -2.31 -4.58
C ASN A 346 -17.34 -3.81 -4.83
N GLY A 347 -16.29 -4.63 -4.79
CA GLY A 347 -16.33 -6.05 -5.05
C GLY A 347 -16.28 -6.88 -3.77
N SER A 348 -16.52 -8.18 -3.95
CA SER A 348 -16.35 -9.16 -2.90
C SER A 348 -15.66 -10.41 -3.44
N LYS A 349 -14.89 -11.09 -2.60
CA LYS A 349 -14.38 -12.45 -2.86
C LYS A 349 -15.11 -13.42 -1.92
N ILE A 350 -15.34 -14.64 -2.39
CA ILE A 350 -15.83 -15.75 -1.55
C ILE A 350 -14.77 -16.83 -1.62
N VAL A 351 -14.27 -17.22 -0.45
CA VAL A 351 -13.29 -18.28 -0.28
C VAL A 351 -13.97 -19.46 0.39
N THR A 352 -13.74 -20.67 -0.10
CA THR A 352 -14.31 -21.89 0.47
C THR A 352 -13.19 -22.70 1.12
N TYR A 353 -13.40 -23.10 2.37
CA TYR A 353 -12.55 -24.02 3.11
C TYR A 353 -13.31 -25.34 3.30
N GLU A 354 -12.67 -26.46 2.92
CA GLU A 354 -13.16 -27.81 3.13
C GLU A 354 -12.31 -28.47 4.22
N ILE A 355 -12.89 -28.66 5.40
CA ILE A 355 -12.14 -29.01 6.61
C ILE A 355 -12.54 -30.41 7.07
N PRO A 356 -11.72 -31.44 6.82
CA PRO A 356 -11.96 -32.78 7.32
C PRO A 356 -11.91 -32.79 8.86
N ILE A 357 -12.94 -33.35 9.50
CA ILE A 357 -13.05 -33.41 10.95
C ILE A 357 -12.45 -34.73 11.45
N PRO A 358 -11.34 -34.73 12.20
CA PRO A 358 -10.75 -35.97 12.69
C PRO A 358 -11.62 -36.64 13.77
N GLU A 359 -11.31 -37.88 14.13
CA GLU A 359 -11.93 -38.57 15.27
C GLU A 359 -11.44 -38.01 16.62
N ASN A 360 -12.19 -38.31 17.69
CA ASN A 360 -11.86 -37.92 19.08
C ASN A 360 -11.82 -36.40 19.30
N MET A 361 -12.80 -35.69 18.75
CA MET A 361 -12.95 -34.26 18.97
C MET A 361 -13.65 -33.96 20.30
N SER A 362 -13.46 -32.72 20.76
CA SER A 362 -14.27 -32.15 21.84
C SER A 362 -15.72 -32.01 21.38
N ASN A 363 -16.65 -31.81 22.31
CA ASN A 363 -18.09 -31.68 22.03
C ASN A 363 -18.47 -30.47 21.15
N SER A 364 -17.51 -29.60 20.81
CA SER A 364 -17.70 -28.45 19.93
C SER A 364 -16.38 -28.06 19.27
N LEU A 365 -16.46 -27.56 18.04
CA LEU A 365 -15.38 -26.89 17.35
C LEU A 365 -15.59 -25.38 17.37
N ASN A 366 -14.50 -24.62 17.49
CA ASN A 366 -14.49 -23.18 17.24
C ASN A 366 -13.75 -22.93 15.94
N PHE A 367 -14.49 -22.46 14.94
CA PHE A 367 -13.95 -21.94 13.70
C PHE A 367 -13.77 -20.43 13.84
N SER A 368 -12.60 -19.92 13.49
CA SER A 368 -12.33 -18.48 13.43
C SER A 368 -11.57 -18.13 12.16
N ALA A 369 -11.92 -16.99 11.57
CA ALA A 369 -11.20 -16.41 10.45
C ALA A 369 -10.85 -14.95 10.72
N ARG A 370 -9.70 -14.50 10.20
CA ARG A 370 -9.23 -13.11 10.25
C ARG A 370 -8.70 -12.70 8.89
N LEU A 371 -9.08 -11.51 8.43
CA LEU A 371 -8.42 -10.87 7.29
C LEU A 371 -7.25 -10.07 7.82
N ARG A 372 -6.04 -10.42 7.39
CA ARG A 372 -4.81 -9.88 7.95
C ARG A 372 -4.01 -9.18 6.86
N PHE A 373 -3.36 -8.09 7.24
CA PHE A 373 -2.57 -7.27 6.33
C PHE A 373 -1.17 -7.01 6.89
N ARG A 374 -0.17 -7.05 6.01
CA ARG A 374 1.20 -6.61 6.27
C ARG A 374 1.80 -5.97 5.03
N ALA A 375 2.56 -4.90 5.25
CA ALA A 375 3.15 -4.08 4.19
C ALA A 375 4.18 -4.82 3.32
N LEU A 376 5.01 -5.67 3.92
CA LEU A 376 6.12 -6.35 3.24
C LEU A 376 6.38 -7.73 3.88
N PRO A 377 6.77 -8.77 3.12
CA PRO A 377 7.17 -10.04 3.69
C PRO A 377 8.51 -9.92 4.46
N PRO A 378 8.65 -10.53 5.65
CA PRO A 378 9.89 -10.45 6.44
C PRO A 378 11.10 -11.04 5.73
N PHE A 379 10.95 -12.15 4.98
CA PHE A 379 12.05 -12.70 4.19
C PHE A 379 12.63 -11.67 3.23
N PHE A 380 11.77 -10.88 2.59
CA PHE A 380 12.19 -9.92 1.59
C PHE A 380 12.85 -8.71 2.26
N LEU A 381 12.32 -8.26 3.40
CA LEU A 381 12.99 -7.23 4.20
C LEU A 381 14.39 -7.66 4.62
N ARG A 382 14.57 -8.89 5.11
CA ARG A 382 15.88 -9.41 5.50
C ARG A 382 16.88 -9.45 4.34
N GLU A 383 16.41 -9.74 3.14
CA GLU A 383 17.22 -9.78 1.92
C GLU A 383 17.63 -8.36 1.48
N LEU A 384 16.69 -7.41 1.52
CA LEU A 384 16.91 -6.03 1.06
C LEU A 384 17.68 -5.17 2.08
N VAL A 385 17.35 -5.30 3.35
CA VAL A 385 17.88 -4.46 4.43
C VAL A 385 18.31 -5.39 5.58
N PRO A 386 19.52 -5.95 5.51
CA PRO A 386 20.06 -6.78 6.58
C PRO A 386 20.01 -6.04 7.93
N GLU A 387 19.66 -6.75 9.00
CA GLU A 387 19.52 -6.21 10.36
C GLU A 387 18.36 -5.23 10.59
N ALA A 388 17.47 -5.05 9.61
CA ALA A 388 16.27 -4.23 9.80
C ALA A 388 15.39 -4.74 10.95
N ASP A 389 14.76 -3.80 11.67
CA ASP A 389 13.82 -4.12 12.74
C ASP A 389 12.50 -4.68 12.17
N GLU A 390 12.41 -6.00 12.06
CA GLU A 390 11.19 -6.69 11.62
C GLU A 390 9.98 -6.43 12.53
N THR A 391 10.15 -5.90 13.74
CA THR A 391 8.99 -5.54 14.58
C THR A 391 8.17 -4.39 13.98
N LYS A 392 8.77 -3.62 13.06
CA LYS A 392 8.08 -2.58 12.27
C LYS A 392 7.20 -3.15 11.16
N LEU A 393 7.37 -4.41 10.78
CA LEU A 393 6.44 -5.12 9.88
C LEU A 393 5.22 -5.64 10.65
N THR A 394 4.44 -4.70 11.21
CA THR A 394 3.24 -5.01 11.98
C THR A 394 2.22 -5.75 11.11
N ILE A 395 1.60 -6.77 11.69
CA ILE A 395 0.43 -7.42 11.11
C ILE A 395 -0.82 -6.77 11.69
N PHE A 396 -1.66 -6.25 10.82
CA PHE A 396 -2.93 -5.64 11.16
C PHE A 396 -4.05 -6.63 10.89
N ASP A 397 -4.89 -6.87 11.89
CA ASP A 397 -6.14 -7.60 11.71
C ASP A 397 -7.19 -6.59 11.26
N ILE A 398 -7.65 -6.69 10.01
CA ILE A 398 -8.64 -5.78 9.40
C ILE A 398 -10.02 -6.07 9.97
N ASP A 399 -10.45 -7.33 9.90
CA ASP A 399 -11.72 -7.80 10.46
C ASP A 399 -11.63 -9.29 10.79
N SER A 400 -12.58 -9.78 11.60
CA SER A 400 -12.61 -11.17 12.08
C SER A 400 -14.04 -11.70 12.22
N THR A 401 -14.19 -13.01 12.02
CA THR A 401 -15.46 -13.71 12.25
C THR A 401 -15.21 -15.06 12.89
N SER A 402 -16.17 -15.57 13.66
CA SER A 402 -16.05 -16.88 14.30
C SER A 402 -17.40 -17.54 14.53
N ILE A 403 -17.39 -18.86 14.63
CA ILE A 403 -18.56 -19.66 14.95
C ILE A 403 -18.18 -20.89 15.77
N VAL A 404 -19.09 -21.29 16.67
CA VAL A 404 -18.97 -22.52 17.45
C VAL A 404 -19.98 -23.53 16.92
N ILE A 405 -19.50 -24.73 16.58
CA ILE A 405 -20.30 -25.80 15.98
C ILE A 405 -20.23 -27.03 16.90
N PRO A 406 -21.36 -27.53 17.42
CA PRO A 406 -21.39 -28.78 18.19
C PRO A 406 -20.90 -29.98 17.40
N VAL A 407 -20.14 -30.86 18.05
CA VAL A 407 -19.70 -32.14 17.47
C VAL A 407 -20.48 -33.29 18.11
N MET A 408 -21.01 -34.16 17.25
CA MET A 408 -21.69 -35.38 17.64
C MET A 408 -20.77 -36.57 17.40
N GLN A 409 -20.66 -37.47 18.39
CA GLN A 409 -19.92 -38.71 18.22
C GLN A 409 -20.72 -39.69 17.35
N ASN A 410 -20.03 -40.38 16.43
CA ASN A 410 -20.62 -41.51 15.73
C ASN A 410 -20.82 -42.65 16.74
N ASN A 411 -22.08 -43.06 16.94
CA ASN A 411 -22.44 -44.19 17.82
C ASN A 411 -21.97 -45.54 17.27
#